data_AF-A0A6B2LAK5-F1
#
_entry.id   AF-A0A6B2LAK5-F1
#
_cell.length_a   1.000
_cell.length_b   1.000
_cell.length_c   1.000
_cell.angle_alpha   90.00
_cell.angle_beta   90.00
_cell.angle_gamma   90.00
#
_symmetry.space_group_name_H-M   'P 1'
#
loop_
_entity.id
_entity.type
_entity.pdbx_description
1 polymer ?
#
loop_
_entity_poly.entity_id
_entity_poly.type
_entity_poly.pdbx_seq_one_letter_code
_entity_poly.pdbx_strand_id
1 'polypeptide(L)'
;MIHRQSGSFIRSIGMTSPALLTLIKNFPLESKTFILGVLHLLTEAQSPTTELVSIVKEVYENRTQDPRFLIPIIPGLTKSELLNHLPKLIDLSSNSVKTVINRILLTKSSLSPSELLIALHLMDTKSVPLKKAREAIQLCFEQKTVTRQEVLAKALQQLVDTNPVPPLFLWTVMQAVAKCKQMTAFVMGLLHALIVKQLWNDKLLWQGFMKCCKMTLPASIPILLQLPPAQFEETLQKAPPLVEALFNFQKKNPKQIPKNLQSILASFESKTNKS
;
A
#
# COMPACT_ATOMS: atom_id res chain seq x y z
N MET A 1 -19.84 27.61 -21.78
CA MET A 1 -19.10 28.87 -21.54
C MET A 1 -19.27 29.39 -20.10
N ILE A 2 -20.43 29.21 -19.46
CA ILE A 2 -20.73 29.65 -18.08
C ILE A 2 -19.88 28.93 -17.00
N HIS A 3 -19.62 27.62 -17.14
CA HIS A 3 -18.79 26.87 -16.17
C HIS A 3 -17.31 27.29 -16.11
N ARG A 4 -16.77 27.92 -17.16
CA ARG A 4 -15.35 28.28 -17.24
C ARG A 4 -15.08 29.67 -16.65
N GLN A 5 -16.08 30.57 -16.69
CA GLN A 5 -16.00 31.92 -16.13
C GLN A 5 -16.30 31.97 -14.62
N SER A 6 -17.12 31.05 -14.10
CA SER A 6 -17.37 30.94 -12.65
C SER A 6 -16.14 30.43 -11.89
N GLY A 7 -15.34 29.54 -12.50
CA GLY A 7 -14.10 29.03 -11.90
C GLY A 7 -13.00 30.09 -11.72
N SER A 8 -12.92 31.11 -12.59
CA SER A 8 -11.97 32.23 -12.42
C SER A 8 -12.44 33.21 -11.35
N PHE A 9 -13.76 33.42 -11.22
CA PHE A 9 -14.34 34.32 -10.22
C PHE A 9 -14.25 33.78 -8.78
N ILE A 10 -14.49 32.49 -8.60
CA ILE A 10 -14.33 31.84 -7.28
C ILE A 10 -12.86 31.89 -6.82
N ARG A 11 -11.91 31.74 -7.75
CA ARG A 11 -10.48 31.91 -7.47
C ARG A 11 -10.12 33.35 -7.08
N SER A 12 -10.73 34.36 -7.71
CA SER A 12 -10.47 35.76 -7.38
C SER A 12 -11.10 36.22 -6.06
N ILE A 13 -12.23 35.63 -5.65
CA ILE A 13 -12.84 35.90 -4.34
C ILE A 13 -11.95 35.39 -3.19
N GLY A 14 -11.28 34.24 -3.40
CA GLY A 14 -10.37 33.65 -2.44
C GLY A 14 -11.06 32.95 -1.26
N MET A 15 -10.26 32.16 -0.53
CA MET A 15 -10.72 31.25 0.54
C MET A 15 -11.05 31.96 1.86
N THR A 16 -10.74 33.24 1.96
CA THR A 16 -10.95 34.10 3.14
C THR A 16 -12.24 34.92 3.04
N SER A 17 -13.00 34.79 1.95
CA SER A 17 -14.24 35.55 1.75
C SER A 17 -15.34 35.10 2.72
N PRO A 18 -15.84 35.98 3.62
CA PRO A 18 -16.88 35.63 4.58
C PRO A 18 -18.17 35.15 3.93
N ALA A 19 -18.54 35.71 2.77
CA ALA A 19 -19.71 35.30 2.01
C ALA A 19 -19.58 33.86 1.49
N LEU A 20 -18.39 33.49 1.03
CA LEU A 20 -18.12 32.13 0.54
C LEU A 20 -18.09 31.11 1.67
N LEU A 21 -17.49 31.46 2.80
CA LEU A 21 -17.48 30.62 4.00
C LEU A 21 -18.90 30.42 4.56
N THR A 22 -19.72 31.47 4.57
CA THR A 22 -21.14 31.40 4.96
C THR A 22 -21.92 30.50 4.01
N LEU A 23 -21.69 30.60 2.70
CA LEU A 23 -22.30 29.72 1.71
C LEU A 23 -21.92 28.25 1.94
N ILE A 24 -20.64 27.96 2.17
CA ILE A 24 -20.14 26.60 2.45
C ILE A 24 -20.75 26.05 3.75
N LYS A 25 -20.94 26.90 4.76
CA LYS A 25 -21.57 26.49 6.03
C LYS A 25 -23.07 26.20 5.87
N ASN A 26 -23.79 27.05 5.13
CA ASN A 26 -25.26 27.12 5.15
C ASN A 26 -25.96 26.77 3.80
N PHE A 27 -25.29 26.07 2.88
CA PHE A 27 -25.90 25.67 1.60
C PHE A 27 -27.11 24.71 1.76
N PRO A 28 -28.09 24.73 0.83
CA PRO A 28 -29.12 23.68 0.73
C PRO A 28 -28.51 22.33 0.34
N LEU A 29 -28.92 21.22 0.96
CA LEU A 29 -28.27 19.90 0.76
C LEU A 29 -28.32 19.40 -0.69
N GLU A 30 -29.32 19.83 -1.45
CA GLU A 30 -29.51 19.58 -2.88
C GLU A 30 -28.35 20.16 -3.71
N SER A 31 -27.69 21.21 -3.19
CA SER A 31 -26.56 21.90 -3.82
C SER A 31 -25.20 21.33 -3.43
N LYS A 32 -25.13 20.18 -2.73
CA LYS A 32 -23.88 19.59 -2.25
C LYS A 32 -22.82 19.38 -3.33
N THR A 33 -23.23 18.97 -4.54
CA THR A 33 -22.31 18.75 -5.66
C THR A 33 -21.65 20.04 -6.12
N PHE A 34 -22.40 21.15 -6.11
CA PHE A 34 -21.86 22.46 -6.41
C PHE A 34 -20.83 22.89 -5.36
N ILE A 35 -21.16 22.73 -4.06
CA ILE A 35 -20.24 23.07 -2.97
C ILE A 35 -18.96 22.23 -3.02
N LEU A 36 -19.05 20.94 -3.32
CA LEU A 36 -17.87 20.10 -3.57
C LEU A 36 -16.99 20.68 -4.69
N GLY A 37 -17.61 21.12 -5.79
CA GLY A 37 -16.90 21.79 -6.88
C GLY A 37 -16.20 23.08 -6.44
N VAL A 38 -16.87 23.91 -5.65
CA VAL A 38 -16.30 25.14 -5.05
C VAL A 38 -15.09 24.80 -4.19
N LEU A 39 -15.21 23.82 -3.28
CA LEU A 39 -14.11 23.41 -2.39
C LEU A 39 -12.90 22.91 -3.16
N HIS A 40 -13.11 22.09 -4.20
CA HIS A 40 -12.03 21.64 -5.06
C HIS A 40 -11.35 22.81 -5.78
N LEU A 41 -12.13 23.74 -6.36
CA LEU A 41 -11.59 24.91 -7.06
C LEU A 41 -10.76 25.81 -6.14
N LEU A 42 -11.24 26.03 -4.91
CA LEU A 42 -10.54 26.83 -3.90
C LEU A 42 -9.21 26.21 -3.47
N THR A 43 -9.14 24.88 -3.43
CA THR A 43 -8.02 24.14 -2.86
C THR A 43 -7.11 23.50 -3.93
N GLU A 44 -7.39 23.74 -5.22
CA GLU A 44 -6.63 23.17 -6.33
C GLU A 44 -5.19 23.72 -6.39
N ALA A 45 -5.03 25.04 -6.25
CA ALA A 45 -3.75 25.72 -6.41
C ALA A 45 -3.04 26.04 -5.08
N GLN A 46 -3.77 25.98 -3.96
CA GLN A 46 -3.25 26.38 -2.65
C GLN A 46 -3.78 25.50 -1.52
N SER A 47 -3.05 25.49 -0.41
CA SER A 47 -3.46 24.76 0.79
C SER A 47 -4.67 25.44 1.45
N PRO A 48 -5.59 24.67 2.06
CA PRO A 48 -6.74 25.24 2.74
C PRO A 48 -6.35 26.06 3.97
N THR A 49 -7.09 27.13 4.22
CA THR A 49 -6.97 27.93 5.44
C THR A 49 -7.55 27.16 6.64
N THR A 50 -7.05 27.43 7.84
CA THR A 50 -7.54 26.80 9.08
C THR A 50 -9.05 27.01 9.28
N GLU A 51 -9.55 28.19 8.93
CA GLU A 51 -10.98 28.51 9.00
C GLU A 51 -11.81 27.65 8.05
N LEU A 52 -11.37 27.48 6.79
CA LEU A 52 -12.07 26.61 5.85
C LEU A 52 -12.05 25.16 6.31
N VAL A 53 -10.91 24.67 6.82
CA VAL A 53 -10.80 23.30 7.37
C VAL A 53 -11.83 23.11 8.49
N SER A 54 -11.93 24.06 9.42
CA SER A 54 -12.88 24.00 10.53
C SER A 54 -14.34 23.95 10.05
N ILE A 55 -14.71 24.82 9.09
CA ILE A 55 -16.08 24.88 8.55
C ILE A 55 -16.42 23.59 7.82
N VAL A 56 -15.52 23.09 6.96
CA VAL A 56 -15.77 21.87 6.18
C VAL A 56 -15.87 20.65 7.09
N LYS A 57 -15.10 20.58 8.18
CA LYS A 57 -15.26 19.55 9.22
C LYS A 57 -16.64 19.62 9.88
N GLU A 58 -17.07 20.81 10.32
CA GLU A 58 -18.39 21.01 10.93
C GLU A 58 -19.51 20.58 9.96
N VAL A 59 -19.39 20.93 8.68
CA VAL A 59 -20.33 20.54 7.62
C VAL A 59 -20.34 19.03 7.39
N TYR A 60 -19.17 18.39 7.36
CA TYR A 60 -19.05 16.94 7.23
C TYR A 60 -19.72 16.22 8.40
N GLU A 61 -19.43 16.65 9.63
CA GLU A 61 -19.92 16.01 10.85
C GLU A 61 -21.43 16.22 11.05
N ASN A 62 -21.91 17.45 10.87
CA ASN A 62 -23.28 17.82 11.27
C ASN A 62 -24.30 17.78 10.13
N ARG A 63 -23.86 17.72 8.86
CA ARG A 63 -24.78 17.91 7.72
C ARG A 63 -24.70 16.84 6.65
N THR A 64 -23.50 16.45 6.20
CA THR A 64 -23.38 15.63 4.98
C THR A 64 -22.95 14.20 5.22
N GLN A 65 -22.01 13.97 6.15
CA GLN A 65 -21.32 12.69 6.35
C GLN A 65 -20.71 12.11 5.06
N ASP A 66 -20.55 12.92 4.00
CA ASP A 66 -20.03 12.53 2.70
C ASP A 66 -18.50 12.72 2.68
N PRO A 67 -17.69 11.64 2.63
CA PRO A 67 -16.23 11.73 2.74
C PRO A 67 -15.58 12.56 1.64
N ARG A 68 -16.28 12.82 0.53
CA ARG A 68 -15.77 13.67 -0.56
C ARG A 68 -15.52 15.11 -0.12
N PHE A 69 -16.24 15.60 0.91
CA PHE A 69 -16.00 16.93 1.49
C PHE A 69 -14.63 17.02 2.18
N LEU A 70 -14.06 15.90 2.62
CA LEU A 70 -12.75 15.89 3.27
C LEU A 70 -11.60 15.96 2.26
N ILE A 71 -11.79 15.51 1.01
CA ILE A 71 -10.73 15.47 -0.02
C ILE A 71 -10.09 16.85 -0.26
N PRO A 72 -10.87 17.95 -0.44
CA PRO A 72 -10.35 19.32 -0.55
C PRO A 72 -9.58 19.83 0.67
N ILE A 73 -9.78 19.26 1.85
CA ILE A 73 -9.16 19.75 3.09
C ILE A 73 -8.08 18.82 3.66
N ILE A 74 -7.78 17.68 3.03
CA ILE A 74 -6.70 16.74 3.43
C ILE A 74 -5.40 17.45 3.87
N PRO A 75 -4.86 18.46 3.15
CA PRO A 75 -3.59 19.09 3.55
C PRO A 75 -3.66 19.82 4.89
N GLY A 76 -4.87 20.20 5.35
CA GLY A 76 -5.09 20.86 6.63
C GLY A 76 -5.58 19.92 7.75
N LEU A 77 -5.78 18.63 7.46
CA LEU A 77 -6.13 17.64 8.49
C LEU A 77 -4.89 17.26 9.30
N THR A 78 -5.08 17.05 10.60
CA THR A 78 -4.05 16.44 11.44
C THR A 78 -3.86 14.98 11.07
N LYS A 79 -2.72 14.41 11.49
CA LYS A 79 -2.40 13.00 11.26
C LYS A 79 -3.48 12.06 11.83
N SER A 80 -3.96 12.35 13.04
CA SER A 80 -4.99 11.51 13.68
C SER A 80 -6.32 11.57 12.92
N GLU A 81 -6.76 12.75 12.52
CA GLU A 81 -8.01 12.92 11.77
C GLU A 81 -7.95 12.23 10.42
N LEU A 82 -6.85 12.43 9.68
CA LEU A 82 -6.68 11.80 8.38
C LEU A 82 -6.67 10.28 8.49
N LEU A 83 -5.96 9.70 9.47
CA LEU A 83 -5.97 8.26 9.71
C LEU A 83 -7.37 7.73 10.07
N ASN A 84 -8.12 8.47 10.91
CA ASN A 84 -9.49 8.09 11.30
C ASN A 84 -10.46 8.10 10.11
N HIS A 85 -10.30 9.02 9.16
CA HIS A 85 -11.16 9.10 7.97
C HIS A 85 -10.65 8.29 6.78
N LEU A 86 -9.39 7.84 6.79
CA LEU A 86 -8.76 7.14 5.68
C LEU A 86 -9.59 5.93 5.19
N PRO A 87 -10.15 5.04 6.05
CA PRO A 87 -10.98 3.93 5.60
C PRO A 87 -12.16 4.38 4.72
N LYS A 88 -12.89 5.42 5.15
CA LYS A 88 -14.03 5.97 4.40
C LYS A 88 -13.60 6.61 3.08
N LEU A 89 -12.40 7.19 3.04
CA LEU A 89 -11.83 7.79 1.82
C LEU A 89 -11.39 6.73 0.81
N ILE A 90 -10.81 5.62 1.27
CA ILE A 90 -10.41 4.50 0.41
C ILE A 90 -11.63 3.68 -0.06
N ASP A 91 -12.74 3.73 0.67
CA ASP A 91 -13.99 3.09 0.25
C ASP A 91 -14.74 3.86 -0.87
N LEU A 92 -14.27 5.04 -1.28
CA LEU A 92 -14.84 5.77 -2.41
C LEU A 92 -14.56 5.08 -3.77
N SER A 93 -15.04 5.70 -4.86
CA SER A 93 -14.74 5.25 -6.23
C SER A 93 -13.25 5.37 -6.57
N SER A 94 -12.74 4.55 -7.49
CA SER A 94 -11.34 4.56 -7.93
C SER A 94 -10.80 5.96 -8.29
N ASN A 95 -11.60 6.77 -8.98
CA ASN A 95 -11.22 8.16 -9.32
C ASN A 95 -11.06 9.05 -8.08
N SER A 96 -11.93 8.87 -7.08
CA SER A 96 -11.86 9.59 -5.82
C SER A 96 -10.66 9.13 -5.01
N VAL A 97 -10.40 7.82 -4.94
CA VAL A 97 -9.22 7.25 -4.26
C VAL A 97 -7.94 7.79 -4.90
N LYS A 98 -7.84 7.82 -6.23
CA LYS A 98 -6.68 8.42 -6.92
C LYS A 98 -6.47 9.89 -6.52
N THR A 99 -7.57 10.64 -6.40
CA THR A 99 -7.51 12.04 -5.94
C THR A 99 -7.04 12.14 -4.48
N VAL A 100 -7.54 11.27 -3.59
CA VAL A 100 -7.11 11.18 -2.19
C VAL A 100 -5.62 10.90 -2.10
N ILE A 101 -5.13 9.85 -2.77
CA ILE A 101 -3.71 9.45 -2.77
C ILE A 101 -2.83 10.59 -3.28
N ASN A 102 -3.21 11.22 -4.40
CA ASN A 102 -2.48 12.37 -4.93
C ASN A 102 -2.49 13.55 -3.95
N ARG A 103 -3.62 13.83 -3.29
CA ARG A 103 -3.70 14.91 -2.30
C ARG A 103 -2.75 14.65 -1.14
N ILE A 104 -2.72 13.43 -0.61
CA ILE A 104 -1.82 13.06 0.50
C ILE A 104 -0.35 13.17 0.08
N LEU A 105 0.00 12.67 -1.11
CA LEU A 105 1.39 12.51 -1.54
C LEU A 105 2.01 13.75 -2.22
N LEU A 106 1.19 14.59 -2.86
CA LEU A 106 1.66 15.74 -3.66
C LEU A 106 1.48 17.08 -2.94
N THR A 107 0.78 17.10 -1.81
CA THR A 107 0.65 18.30 -0.97
C THR A 107 1.40 18.12 0.35
N LYS A 108 1.57 19.21 1.12
CA LYS A 108 2.14 19.16 2.47
C LYS A 108 1.14 18.59 3.49
N SER A 109 0.67 17.36 3.26
CA SER A 109 -0.23 16.68 4.18
C SER A 109 0.52 16.16 5.42
N SER A 110 -0.23 15.80 6.46
CA SER A 110 0.31 15.29 7.72
C SER A 110 0.84 13.85 7.66
N LEU A 111 0.68 13.14 6.54
CA LEU A 111 1.15 11.77 6.36
C LEU A 111 2.29 11.71 5.34
N SER A 112 3.41 11.11 5.76
CA SER A 112 4.50 10.79 4.84
C SER A 112 4.13 9.62 3.90
N PRO A 113 4.80 9.49 2.75
CA PRO A 113 4.59 8.37 1.83
C PRO A 113 4.71 6.98 2.48
N SER A 114 5.68 6.80 3.39
CA SER A 114 5.85 5.53 4.12
C SER A 114 4.68 5.28 5.08
N GLU A 115 4.21 6.31 5.78
CA GLU A 115 3.10 6.18 6.74
C GLU A 115 1.79 5.88 6.02
N LEU A 116 1.56 6.45 4.83
CA LEU A 116 0.41 6.10 4.00
C LEU A 116 0.43 4.63 3.60
N LEU A 117 1.57 4.12 3.11
CA LEU A 117 1.70 2.69 2.79
C LEU A 117 1.40 1.81 4.00
N ILE A 118 1.96 2.15 5.17
CA ILE A 118 1.73 1.39 6.41
C ILE A 118 0.24 1.44 6.79
N ALA A 119 -0.36 2.62 6.81
CA ALA A 119 -1.77 2.80 7.16
C ALA A 119 -2.69 1.98 6.23
N LEU A 120 -2.41 1.96 4.93
CA LEU A 120 -3.21 1.19 3.97
C LEU A 120 -3.13 -0.32 4.19
N HIS A 121 -2.00 -0.86 4.68
CA HIS A 121 -1.87 -2.29 4.99
C HIS A 121 -2.52 -2.67 6.32
N LEU A 122 -2.63 -1.73 7.25
CA LEU A 122 -3.16 -1.96 8.60
C LEU A 122 -4.66 -1.66 8.74
N MET A 123 -5.35 -1.32 7.63
CA MET A 123 -6.80 -1.11 7.65
C MET A 123 -7.54 -2.40 8.03
N ASP A 124 -8.57 -2.27 8.87
CA ASP A 124 -9.46 -3.39 9.20
C ASP A 124 -10.20 -3.86 7.95
N THR A 125 -10.03 -5.14 7.62
CA THR A 125 -10.64 -5.79 6.44
C THR A 125 -12.16 -5.83 6.50
N LYS A 126 -12.77 -5.66 7.68
CA LYS A 126 -14.22 -5.47 7.84
C LYS A 126 -14.69 -4.11 7.34
N SER A 127 -13.83 -3.09 7.46
CA SER A 127 -14.15 -1.71 7.06
C SER A 127 -13.80 -1.44 5.59
N VAL A 128 -12.68 -1.98 5.11
CA VAL A 128 -12.19 -1.79 3.74
C VAL A 128 -11.82 -3.15 3.16
N PRO A 129 -12.50 -3.60 2.08
CA PRO A 129 -12.14 -4.85 1.42
C PRO A 129 -10.68 -4.84 0.94
N LEU A 130 -9.99 -5.98 1.08
CA LEU A 130 -8.59 -6.13 0.65
C LEU A 130 -8.34 -5.69 -0.81
N LYS A 131 -9.32 -5.85 -1.68
CA LYS A 131 -9.24 -5.40 -3.08
C LYS A 131 -9.10 -3.88 -3.19
N LYS A 132 -9.84 -3.10 -2.39
CA LYS A 132 -9.74 -1.63 -2.37
C LYS A 132 -8.44 -1.16 -1.75
N ALA A 133 -8.01 -1.79 -0.65
CA ALA A 133 -6.70 -1.52 -0.05
C ALA A 133 -5.56 -1.77 -1.07
N ARG A 134 -5.61 -2.91 -1.78
CA ARG A 134 -4.64 -3.24 -2.83
C ARG A 134 -4.65 -2.23 -3.98
N GLU A 135 -5.82 -1.78 -4.42
CA GLU A 135 -5.94 -0.75 -5.45
C GLU A 135 -5.34 0.60 -5.00
N ALA A 136 -5.62 1.02 -3.76
CA ALA A 136 -5.03 2.23 -3.19
C ALA A 136 -3.49 2.14 -3.09
N ILE A 137 -2.96 0.98 -2.66
CA ILE A 137 -1.52 0.74 -2.65
C ILE A 137 -0.96 0.79 -4.08
N GLN A 138 -1.64 0.18 -5.06
CA GLN A 138 -1.23 0.25 -6.46
C GLN A 138 -1.13 1.69 -6.97
N LEU A 139 -2.11 2.54 -6.64
CA LEU A 139 -2.09 3.97 -6.96
C LEU A 139 -0.92 4.70 -6.27
N CYS A 140 -0.54 4.31 -5.05
CA CYS A 140 0.66 4.84 -4.40
C CYS A 140 1.92 4.53 -5.21
N PHE A 141 2.04 3.31 -5.76
CA PHE A 141 3.19 2.90 -6.60
C PHE A 141 3.28 3.63 -7.96
N GLU A 142 2.26 4.40 -8.36
CA GLU A 142 2.34 5.32 -9.49
C GLU A 142 3.18 6.58 -9.17
N GLN A 143 3.38 6.88 -7.87
CA GLN A 143 4.07 8.09 -7.42
C GLN A 143 5.55 7.83 -7.16
N LYS A 144 6.42 8.64 -7.79
CA LYS A 144 7.89 8.53 -7.66
C LYS A 144 8.38 8.69 -6.22
N THR A 145 7.68 9.48 -5.40
CA THR A 145 8.00 9.68 -3.99
C THR A 145 7.82 8.40 -3.16
N VAL A 146 6.86 7.55 -3.55
CA VAL A 146 6.60 6.27 -2.88
C VAL A 146 7.61 5.21 -3.30
N THR A 147 8.00 5.17 -4.57
CA THR A 147 8.91 4.14 -5.10
C THR A 147 10.39 4.36 -4.77
N ARG A 148 10.72 5.34 -3.93
CA ARG A 148 12.10 5.54 -3.46
C ARG A 148 12.50 4.45 -2.48
N GLN A 149 13.78 4.07 -2.51
CA GLN A 149 14.30 2.94 -1.75
C GLN A 149 14.08 3.13 -0.24
N GLU A 150 14.38 4.31 0.27
CA GLU A 150 14.25 4.67 1.69
C GLU A 150 12.80 4.64 2.18
N VAL A 151 11.86 5.06 1.33
CA VAL A 151 10.42 5.07 1.64
C VAL A 151 9.87 3.64 1.70
N LEU A 152 10.18 2.84 0.68
CA LEU A 152 9.78 1.43 0.64
C LEU A 152 10.42 0.63 1.76
N ALA A 153 11.72 0.80 2.02
CA ALA A 153 12.43 0.10 3.08
C ALA A 153 11.83 0.41 4.46
N LYS A 154 11.57 1.70 4.76
CA LYS A 154 10.92 2.10 6.01
C LYS A 154 9.53 1.46 6.18
N ALA A 155 8.69 1.52 5.14
CA ALA A 155 7.35 0.95 5.20
C ALA A 155 7.39 -0.58 5.35
N LEU A 156 8.17 -1.27 4.53
CA LEU A 156 8.27 -2.73 4.54
C LEU A 156 8.88 -3.26 5.83
N GLN A 157 9.89 -2.58 6.39
CA GLN A 157 10.47 -2.96 7.68
C GLN A 157 9.41 -2.88 8.79
N GLN A 158 8.70 -1.76 8.89
CA GLN A 158 7.66 -1.62 9.90
C GLN A 158 6.54 -2.65 9.72
N LEU A 159 6.17 -2.99 8.47
CA LEU A 159 5.12 -3.96 8.19
C LEU A 159 5.53 -5.41 8.54
N VAL A 160 6.77 -5.82 8.29
CA VAL A 160 7.22 -7.18 8.65
C VAL A 160 7.22 -7.38 10.17
N ASP A 161 7.47 -6.30 10.93
CA ASP A 161 7.55 -6.34 12.38
C ASP A 161 6.16 -6.44 13.04
N THR A 162 5.08 -6.12 12.33
CA THR A 162 3.70 -6.26 12.85
C THR A 162 3.31 -7.73 13.09
N ASN A 163 2.33 -7.92 13.99
CA ASN A 163 1.77 -9.23 14.33
C ASN A 163 0.23 -9.13 14.47
N PRO A 164 -0.55 -9.83 13.63
CA PRO A 164 -0.11 -10.63 12.48
C PRO A 164 0.47 -9.76 11.35
N VAL A 165 1.32 -10.36 10.51
CA VAL A 165 1.84 -9.68 9.31
C VAL A 165 0.69 -9.41 8.33
N PRO A 166 0.60 -8.25 7.68
CA PRO A 166 -0.58 -7.89 6.91
C PRO A 166 -0.68 -8.72 5.62
N PRO A 167 -1.90 -9.09 5.18
CA PRO A 167 -2.11 -10.04 4.08
C PRO A 167 -1.54 -9.57 2.72
N LEU A 168 -1.44 -8.25 2.51
CA LEU A 168 -0.90 -7.66 1.28
C LEU A 168 0.63 -7.49 1.32
N PHE A 169 1.29 -7.79 2.44
CA PHE A 169 2.71 -7.50 2.64
C PHE A 169 3.60 -8.07 1.53
N LEU A 170 3.54 -9.38 1.29
CA LEU A 170 4.38 -10.03 0.27
C LEU A 170 4.04 -9.60 -1.14
N TRP A 171 2.77 -9.25 -1.41
CA TRP A 171 2.40 -8.64 -2.69
C TRP A 171 3.12 -7.29 -2.87
N THR A 172 3.11 -6.43 -1.85
CA THR A 172 3.81 -5.15 -1.87
C THR A 172 5.33 -5.30 -1.96
N VAL A 173 5.92 -6.29 -1.27
CA VAL A 173 7.35 -6.64 -1.41
C VAL A 173 7.68 -6.97 -2.87
N MET A 174 6.84 -7.76 -3.55
CA MET A 174 7.05 -8.09 -4.95
C MET A 174 6.98 -6.85 -5.86
N GLN A 175 6.02 -5.95 -5.62
CA GLN A 175 5.93 -4.68 -6.34
C GLN A 175 7.17 -3.80 -6.12
N ALA A 176 7.70 -3.76 -4.89
CA ALA A 176 8.91 -3.00 -4.55
C ALA A 176 10.14 -3.50 -5.32
N VAL A 177 10.38 -4.81 -5.36
CA VAL A 177 11.50 -5.40 -6.12
C VAL A 177 11.33 -5.19 -7.61
N ALA A 178 10.11 -5.33 -8.15
CA ALA A 178 9.83 -5.11 -9.56
C ALA A 178 10.13 -3.66 -10.00
N LYS A 179 9.92 -2.68 -9.10
CA LYS A 179 10.21 -1.27 -9.35
C LYS A 179 11.67 -0.89 -9.06
N CYS A 180 12.30 -1.50 -8.05
CA CYS A 180 13.65 -1.17 -7.60
C CYS A 180 14.46 -2.45 -7.34
N LYS A 181 15.25 -2.89 -8.33
CA LYS A 181 16.07 -4.11 -8.24
C LYS A 181 17.08 -4.09 -7.07
N GLN A 182 17.53 -2.91 -6.66
CA GLN A 182 18.45 -2.72 -5.53
C GLN A 182 17.84 -3.16 -4.19
N MET A 183 16.52 -3.28 -4.10
CA MET A 183 15.81 -3.79 -2.92
C MET A 183 16.04 -5.29 -2.67
N THR A 184 16.59 -6.04 -3.64
CA THR A 184 16.67 -7.51 -3.55
C THR A 184 17.38 -7.99 -2.29
N ALA A 185 18.55 -7.39 -1.96
CA ALA A 185 19.31 -7.77 -0.76
C ALA A 185 18.54 -7.48 0.53
N PHE A 186 17.91 -6.30 0.64
CA PHE A 186 17.05 -5.93 1.76
C PHE A 186 15.87 -6.90 1.91
N VAL A 187 15.23 -7.28 0.80
CA VAL A 187 14.10 -8.22 0.79
C VAL A 187 14.49 -9.60 1.28
N MET A 188 15.72 -10.07 1.03
CA MET A 188 16.17 -11.35 1.60
C MET A 188 16.15 -11.34 3.13
N GLY A 189 16.50 -10.21 3.76
CA GLY A 189 16.36 -10.03 5.21
C GLY A 189 14.91 -10.10 5.67
N LEU A 190 13.97 -9.49 4.93
CA LEU A 190 12.54 -9.58 5.24
C LEU A 190 12.01 -11.02 5.09
N LEU A 191 12.40 -11.73 4.05
CA LEU A 191 11.98 -13.13 3.83
C LEU A 191 12.52 -14.03 4.95
N HIS A 192 13.77 -13.83 5.40
CA HIS A 192 14.31 -14.51 6.57
C HIS A 192 13.46 -14.25 7.82
N ALA A 193 13.13 -12.98 8.12
CA ALA A 193 12.29 -12.63 9.26
C ALA A 193 10.91 -13.31 9.23
N LEU A 194 10.32 -13.48 8.05
CA LEU A 194 9.06 -14.20 7.89
C LEU A 194 9.17 -15.71 8.21
N ILE A 195 10.32 -16.35 7.90
CA ILE A 195 10.57 -17.75 8.29
C ILE A 195 10.54 -17.89 9.81
N VAL A 196 11.21 -16.98 10.53
CA VAL A 196 11.22 -16.96 12.00
C VAL A 196 9.80 -16.80 12.57
N LYS A 197 8.95 -16.01 11.89
CA LYS A 197 7.53 -15.83 12.24
C LYS A 197 6.61 -16.98 11.81
N GLN A 198 7.15 -18.07 11.27
CA GLN A 198 6.39 -19.24 10.82
C GLN A 198 5.25 -18.87 9.86
N LEU A 199 5.57 -18.06 8.84
CA LEU A 199 4.58 -17.51 7.90
C LEU A 199 3.68 -18.55 7.22
N TRP A 200 4.08 -19.83 7.20
CA TRP A 200 3.37 -20.95 6.60
C TRP A 200 2.04 -21.28 7.29
N ASN A 201 1.82 -20.78 8.52
CA ASN A 201 0.53 -20.90 9.20
C ASN A 201 -0.56 -20.04 8.53
N ASP A 202 -0.18 -19.04 7.73
CA ASP A 202 -1.09 -18.25 6.89
C ASP A 202 -0.92 -18.67 5.42
N LYS A 203 -2.00 -19.23 4.84
CA LYS A 203 -1.98 -19.74 3.45
C LYS A 203 -1.67 -18.65 2.42
N LEU A 204 -2.14 -17.41 2.63
CA LEU A 204 -1.94 -16.32 1.69
C LEU A 204 -0.50 -15.82 1.73
N LEU A 205 0.05 -15.63 2.93
CA LEU A 205 1.45 -15.26 3.11
C LEU A 205 2.37 -16.37 2.58
N TRP A 206 2.07 -17.64 2.86
CA TRP A 206 2.88 -18.75 2.36
C TRP A 206 2.98 -18.80 0.84
N GLN A 207 1.85 -18.64 0.15
CA GLN A 207 1.82 -18.54 -1.31
C GLN A 207 2.57 -17.31 -1.82
N GLY A 208 2.44 -16.17 -1.14
CA GLY A 208 3.16 -14.94 -1.46
C GLY A 208 4.67 -15.12 -1.34
N PHE A 209 5.13 -15.88 -0.34
CA PHE A 209 6.54 -16.12 -0.08
C PHE A 209 7.17 -16.95 -1.18
N MET A 210 6.56 -18.08 -1.55
CA MET A 210 7.05 -18.90 -2.67
C MET A 210 7.12 -18.11 -3.98
N LYS A 211 6.11 -17.26 -4.26
CA LYS A 211 6.13 -16.36 -5.43
C LYS A 211 7.26 -15.33 -5.35
N CYS A 212 7.49 -14.73 -4.19
CA CYS A 212 8.56 -13.77 -3.98
C CYS A 212 9.94 -14.42 -4.13
N CYS A 213 10.16 -15.62 -3.55
CA CYS A 213 11.37 -16.40 -3.74
C CYS A 213 11.63 -16.69 -5.22
N LYS A 214 10.60 -17.13 -5.96
CA LYS A 214 10.73 -17.38 -7.41
C LYS A 214 11.15 -16.12 -8.18
N MET A 215 10.54 -14.98 -7.87
CA MET A 215 10.82 -13.72 -8.52
C MET A 215 12.23 -13.17 -8.23
N THR A 216 12.82 -13.58 -7.11
CA THR A 216 14.13 -13.11 -6.62
C THR A 216 15.25 -14.12 -6.79
N LEU A 217 15.02 -15.22 -7.53
CA LEU A 217 16.09 -16.14 -7.89
C LEU A 217 17.22 -15.41 -8.66
N PRO A 218 18.50 -15.78 -8.42
CA PRO A 218 18.97 -16.83 -7.50
C PRO A 218 19.15 -16.38 -6.05
N ALA A 219 18.92 -15.10 -5.72
CA ALA A 219 19.20 -14.53 -4.39
C ALA A 219 18.40 -15.19 -3.26
N SER A 220 17.24 -15.77 -3.57
CA SER A 220 16.38 -16.44 -2.59
C SER A 220 16.79 -17.87 -2.24
N ILE A 221 17.79 -18.47 -2.91
CA ILE A 221 18.21 -19.85 -2.64
C ILE A 221 18.66 -20.04 -1.17
N PRO A 222 19.53 -19.19 -0.59
CA PRO A 222 19.91 -19.32 0.81
C PRO A 222 18.74 -19.19 1.79
N ILE A 223 17.68 -18.46 1.40
CA ILE A 223 16.46 -18.32 2.20
C ILE A 223 15.65 -19.62 2.17
N LEU A 224 15.51 -20.24 1.00
CA LEU A 224 14.81 -21.53 0.86
C LEU A 224 15.48 -22.63 1.69
N LEU A 225 16.81 -22.64 1.75
CA LEU A 225 17.57 -23.63 2.54
C LEU A 225 17.42 -23.46 4.07
N GLN A 226 16.78 -22.40 4.53
CA GLN A 226 16.49 -22.16 5.95
C GLN A 226 15.10 -22.64 6.37
N LEU A 227 14.28 -23.08 5.41
CA LEU A 227 12.95 -23.62 5.71
C LEU A 227 13.07 -24.94 6.50
N PRO A 228 12.12 -25.21 7.41
CA PRO A 228 12.02 -26.53 8.02
C PRO A 228 11.71 -27.61 6.95
N PRO A 229 12.06 -28.89 7.20
CA PRO A 229 11.94 -29.97 6.21
C PRO A 229 10.57 -30.07 5.53
N ALA A 230 9.48 -29.96 6.30
CA ALA A 230 8.12 -30.06 5.77
C ALA A 230 7.77 -28.93 4.80
N GLN A 231 8.10 -27.69 5.14
CA GLN A 231 7.85 -26.51 4.29
C GLN A 231 8.76 -26.48 3.07
N PHE A 232 10.01 -26.95 3.24
CA PHE A 232 10.92 -27.12 2.13
C PHE A 232 10.38 -28.13 1.12
N GLU A 233 9.94 -29.30 1.58
CA GLU A 233 9.31 -30.33 0.73
C GLU A 233 8.06 -29.79 0.02
N GLU A 234 7.18 -29.10 0.73
CA GLU A 234 5.98 -28.48 0.14
C GLU A 234 6.35 -27.46 -0.95
N THR A 235 7.43 -26.70 -0.76
CA THR A 235 7.92 -25.73 -1.76
C THR A 235 8.35 -26.45 -3.04
N LEU A 236 9.03 -27.60 -2.92
CA LEU A 236 9.42 -28.40 -4.08
C LEU A 236 8.21 -28.94 -4.85
N GLN A 237 7.15 -29.33 -4.13
CA GLN A 237 5.91 -29.82 -4.74
C GLN A 237 5.16 -28.73 -5.51
N LYS A 238 5.15 -27.50 -4.97
CA LYS A 238 4.27 -26.43 -5.46
C LYS A 238 4.94 -25.43 -6.40
N ALA A 239 6.27 -25.43 -6.51
CA ALA A 239 7.00 -24.42 -7.28
C ALA A 239 8.15 -25.01 -8.13
N PRO A 240 7.85 -25.63 -9.30
CA PRO A 240 8.87 -26.28 -10.14
C PRO A 240 10.09 -25.40 -10.50
N PRO A 241 9.94 -24.10 -10.82
CA PRO A 241 11.12 -23.26 -11.12
C PRO A 241 12.08 -23.06 -9.93
N LEU A 242 11.59 -23.18 -8.69
CA LEU A 242 12.46 -23.16 -7.50
C LEU A 242 13.27 -24.47 -7.40
N VAL A 243 12.68 -25.59 -7.80
CA VAL A 243 13.31 -26.91 -7.81
C VAL A 243 14.52 -26.93 -8.74
N GLU A 244 14.35 -26.47 -9.99
CA GLU A 244 15.43 -26.40 -10.98
C GLU A 244 16.61 -25.55 -10.48
N ALA A 245 16.31 -24.39 -9.87
CA ALA A 245 17.32 -23.51 -9.31
C ALA A 245 18.07 -24.17 -8.13
N LEU A 246 17.36 -24.89 -7.26
CA LEU A 246 17.95 -25.63 -6.15
C LEU A 246 18.85 -26.78 -6.62
N PHE A 247 18.44 -27.55 -7.63
CA PHE A 247 19.27 -28.60 -8.21
C PHE A 247 20.53 -28.05 -8.88
N ASN A 248 20.39 -26.96 -9.66
CA ASN A 248 21.54 -26.28 -10.26
C ASN A 248 22.51 -25.75 -9.20
N PHE A 249 21.99 -25.24 -8.07
CA PHE A 249 22.80 -24.80 -6.96
C PHE A 249 23.48 -25.97 -6.23
N GLN A 250 22.78 -27.08 -6.00
CA GLN A 250 23.34 -28.30 -5.39
C GLN A 250 24.49 -28.87 -6.23
N LYS A 251 24.34 -28.93 -7.56
CA LYS A 251 25.41 -29.40 -8.47
C LYS A 251 26.67 -28.54 -8.36
N LYS A 252 26.51 -27.22 -8.21
CA LYS A 252 27.65 -26.28 -8.07
C LYS A 252 28.21 -26.23 -6.64
N ASN A 253 27.38 -26.42 -5.62
CA ASN A 253 27.71 -26.18 -4.21
C ASN A 253 27.17 -27.31 -3.30
N PRO A 254 27.57 -28.59 -3.51
CA PRO A 254 26.95 -29.72 -2.81
C PRO A 254 27.13 -29.65 -1.29
N LYS A 255 28.22 -29.05 -0.81
CA LYS A 255 28.53 -28.90 0.63
C LYS A 255 27.66 -27.83 1.34
N GLN A 256 26.98 -26.97 0.59
CA GLN A 256 26.16 -25.88 1.16
C GLN A 256 24.70 -26.28 1.41
N ILE A 257 24.28 -27.47 0.98
CA ILE A 257 22.94 -27.99 1.26
C ILE A 257 22.91 -28.59 2.68
N PRO A 258 22.02 -28.13 3.58
CA PRO A 258 21.85 -28.71 4.91
C PRO A 258 21.51 -30.20 4.87
N LYS A 259 22.13 -31.01 5.74
CA LYS A 259 21.97 -32.48 5.75
C LYS A 259 20.51 -32.94 5.85
N ASN A 260 19.70 -32.23 6.64
CA ASN A 260 18.28 -32.51 6.82
C ASN A 260 17.43 -32.28 5.56
N LEU A 261 17.93 -31.54 4.57
CA LEU A 261 17.24 -31.26 3.31
C LEU A 261 17.80 -32.09 2.14
N GLN A 262 19.01 -32.65 2.26
CA GLN A 262 19.65 -33.43 1.20
C GLN A 262 18.82 -34.66 0.78
N SER A 263 18.26 -35.39 1.74
CA SER A 263 17.42 -36.56 1.47
C SER A 263 16.14 -36.18 0.71
N ILE A 264 15.55 -35.02 1.04
CA ILE A 264 14.36 -34.51 0.38
C ILE A 264 14.68 -34.15 -1.07
N LEU A 265 15.74 -33.39 -1.33
CA LEU A 265 16.17 -33.03 -2.68
C LEU A 265 16.48 -34.27 -3.53
N ALA A 266 17.22 -35.24 -2.99
CA ALA A 266 17.55 -36.49 -3.69
C ALA A 266 16.28 -37.29 -4.05
N SER A 267 15.31 -37.36 -3.13
CA SER A 267 14.03 -38.03 -3.38
C SER A 267 13.25 -37.36 -4.52
N PHE A 268 13.27 -36.03 -4.61
CA PHE A 268 12.62 -35.27 -5.69
C PHE A 268 13.32 -35.45 -7.04
N GLU A 269 14.66 -35.41 -7.07
CA GLU A 269 15.44 -35.62 -8.29
C GLU A 269 15.19 -37.01 -8.89
N SER A 270 15.05 -38.03 -8.03
CA SER A 270 14.73 -39.39 -8.46
C SER A 270 13.32 -39.53 -9.05
N LYS A 271 12.35 -38.72 -8.61
CA LYS A 271 10.97 -38.70 -9.13
C LYS A 271 10.90 -37.97 -10.46
N THR A 272 11.63 -36.87 -10.63
CA THR A 272 11.66 -36.10 -11.88
C THR A 272 12.36 -36.83 -13.02
N ASN A 273 13.39 -37.64 -12.73
CA ASN A 273 14.09 -38.44 -13.76
C ASN A 273 13.30 -39.69 -14.20
N LYS A 274 12.20 -40.03 -13.53
CA LYS A 274 11.33 -41.18 -13.86
C LYS A 274 10.03 -40.79 -14.57
N SER A 275 9.76 -39.48 -14.70
CA SER A 275 8.60 -38.91 -15.39
C SER A 275 9.00 -38.32 -16.73
#